data_AF-A0A1Y1ZGU6-F1
#
_entry.id   AF-A0A1Y1ZGU6-F1
#
_cell.length_a   1.000
_cell.length_b   1.000
_cell.length_c   1.000
_cell.angle_alpha   90.00
_cell.angle_beta   90.00
_cell.angle_gamma   90.00
#
_symmetry.space_group_name_H-M   'P 1'
#
loop_
_entity.id
_entity.type
_entity.pdbx_description
1 polymer ?
#
loop_
_entity_poly.entity_id
_entity_poly.type
_entity_poly.pdbx_seq_one_letter_code
_entity_poly.pdbx_strand_id
1 'polypeptide(L)'
;MAPKAAKLTVGFLKSLLTQIGSATGGRKDVLLSRLAQDLNRPRLTVEQGSNKTMRILSIDMGIKNLAFCIADVKCHEPVSKQDNGIEMSVAAWRRLDVAQEVSRLQTPPTRTASDAVEDEDSEDPYTPAALSRTAFNLLQNTLLPYNPDLILIERQRWRSGGGSAVQQWTVRVNTLEGMLWAILTALRAEPIKSGKSTASRVANRHDYQIFGVDPKRVGNFWVGDEVKAKTPKRSTKLDDELLLGPDGELEEIVGGPTKAAKTLSRGQVEKKARIKLVRSWLDSHESMSTAPTAQDPDDVLLSKPLISFSFSEDADLTRQLLCATSYAKERKRSTAIGVSRLKKLDDFTDCFLQAVAWVAWEQNRRMIAEKWSAEEGQ
;
A
#
# COMPACT_ATOMS: atom_id res chain seq x y z
N MET A 1 18.37 25.32 31.02
CA MET A 1 18.35 26.10 29.76
C MET A 1 17.56 25.29 28.75
N ALA A 2 16.37 25.78 28.39
CA ALA A 2 15.50 25.12 27.41
C ALA A 2 16.20 25.04 26.04
N PRO A 3 16.06 23.93 25.28
CA PRO A 3 16.47 23.94 23.88
C PRO A 3 15.62 25.00 23.17
N LYS A 4 16.30 26.00 22.59
CA LYS A 4 15.67 27.05 21.78
C LYS A 4 14.81 26.38 20.71
N ALA A 5 13.53 26.75 20.62
CA ALA A 5 12.63 26.39 19.53
C ALA A 5 13.38 26.49 18.19
N ALA A 6 13.82 25.34 17.67
CA ALA A 6 14.39 25.26 16.35
C ALA A 6 13.28 25.74 15.41
N LYS A 7 13.47 26.87 14.73
CA LYS A 7 12.47 27.46 13.83
C LYS A 7 11.95 26.34 12.93
N LEU A 8 10.73 25.85 13.16
CA LEU A 8 10.09 24.78 12.37
C LEU A 8 10.25 25.11 10.89
N THR A 9 11.18 24.42 10.22
CA THR A 9 11.49 24.70 8.82
C THR A 9 10.46 24.00 7.94
N VAL A 10 10.27 24.49 6.72
CA VAL A 10 9.42 23.80 5.73
C VAL A 10 9.92 22.38 5.48
N GLY A 11 11.26 22.19 5.45
CA GLY A 11 11.87 20.87 5.31
C GLY A 11 11.48 19.92 6.44
N PHE A 12 11.58 20.37 7.69
CA PHE A 12 11.23 19.57 8.86
C PHE A 12 9.74 19.22 8.90
N LEU A 13 8.85 20.17 8.60
CA LEU A 13 7.40 19.90 8.50
C LEU A 13 7.08 18.86 7.42
N LYS A 14 7.75 18.94 6.26
CA LYS A 14 7.60 17.93 5.20
C LYS A 14 8.09 16.55 5.66
N SER A 15 9.18 16.49 6.43
CA SER A 15 9.67 15.23 7.02
C SER A 15 8.64 14.64 7.99
N LEU A 16 8.11 15.42 8.94
CA LEU A 16 7.07 14.94 9.88
C LEU A 16 5.80 14.48 9.15
N LEU A 17 5.32 15.25 8.17
CA LEU A 17 4.16 14.86 7.35
C LEU A 17 4.42 13.58 6.55
N THR A 18 5.65 13.36 6.08
CA THR A 18 6.05 12.10 5.42
C THR A 18 5.99 10.93 6.39
N GLN A 19 6.42 11.13 7.64
CA GLN A 19 6.41 10.10 8.68
C GLN A 19 5.00 9.61 9.06
N ILE A 20 3.96 10.43 8.83
CA ILE A 20 2.56 10.09 9.11
C ILE A 20 1.72 9.85 7.83
N GLY A 21 2.36 9.76 6.66
CA GLY A 21 1.69 9.48 5.39
C GLY A 21 0.81 10.62 4.86
N SER A 22 1.06 11.85 5.30
CA SER A 22 0.28 13.03 4.93
C SER A 22 0.87 13.78 3.73
N ALA A 23 0.05 14.62 3.12
CA ALA A 23 0.46 15.41 1.95
C ALA A 23 1.52 16.46 2.35
N THR A 24 2.60 16.54 1.57
CA THR A 24 3.74 17.44 1.82
C THR A 24 3.76 18.68 0.93
N GLY A 25 2.71 18.89 0.13
CA GLY A 25 2.54 20.05 -0.74
C GLY A 25 1.95 21.26 -0.02
N GLY A 26 2.41 22.45 -0.38
CA GLY A 26 1.93 23.73 0.15
C GLY A 26 2.99 24.56 0.85
N ARG A 27 2.58 25.76 1.26
CA ARG A 27 3.36 26.71 2.05
C ARG A 27 3.43 26.29 3.52
N LYS A 28 4.29 26.95 4.31
CA LYS A 28 4.56 26.61 5.72
C LYS A 28 3.30 26.57 6.60
N ASP A 29 2.43 27.57 6.47
CA ASP A 29 1.12 27.66 7.13
C ASP A 29 0.25 26.42 6.86
N VAL A 30 0.11 26.07 5.58
CA VAL A 30 -0.68 24.90 5.14
C VAL A 30 -0.12 23.59 5.70
N LEU A 31 1.21 23.44 5.71
CA LEU A 31 1.86 22.24 6.25
C LEU A 31 1.66 22.13 7.76
N LEU A 32 1.75 23.24 8.49
CA LEU A 32 1.59 23.27 9.94
C LEU A 32 0.14 22.98 10.36
N SER A 33 -0.84 23.63 9.72
CA SER A 33 -2.27 23.34 9.97
C SER A 33 -2.62 21.88 9.65
N ARG A 34 -2.07 21.33 8.58
CA ARG A 34 -2.28 19.91 8.22
C ARG A 34 -1.66 18.98 9.26
N LEU A 35 -0.44 19.25 9.70
CA LEU A 35 0.22 18.45 10.73
C LEU A 35 -0.62 18.42 12.01
N ALA A 36 -1.03 19.60 12.52
CA ALA A 36 -1.87 19.70 13.70
C ALA A 36 -3.21 18.95 13.54
N GLN A 37 -3.84 19.02 12.37
CA GLN A 37 -5.07 18.30 12.08
C GLN A 37 -4.86 16.77 12.06
N ASP A 38 -3.83 16.30 11.38
CA ASP A 38 -3.58 14.86 11.18
C ASP A 38 -3.09 14.19 12.47
N LEU A 39 -2.31 14.88 13.32
CA LEU A 39 -1.89 14.36 14.63
C LEU A 39 -3.10 14.06 15.53
N ASN A 40 -4.20 14.80 15.40
CA ASN A 40 -5.41 14.61 16.19
C ASN A 40 -6.41 13.60 15.60
N ARG A 41 -6.09 12.93 14.49
CA ARG A 41 -7.00 12.00 13.81
C ARG A 41 -6.44 10.58 13.69
N PRO A 42 -6.72 9.68 14.66
CA PRO A 42 -6.31 8.27 14.59
C PRO A 42 -6.86 7.57 13.36
N ARG A 43 -5.99 6.80 12.71
CA ARG A 43 -6.31 5.98 11.54
C ARG A 43 -6.24 4.47 11.83
N LEU A 44 -5.70 4.07 12.98
CA LEU A 44 -5.95 2.76 13.59
C LEU A 44 -6.48 2.95 15.00
N THR A 45 -7.59 2.29 15.30
CA THR A 45 -8.25 2.31 16.61
C THR A 45 -7.78 1.19 17.53
N VAL A 46 -6.54 0.70 17.33
CA VAL A 46 -5.94 -0.27 18.25
C VAL A 46 -5.45 0.52 19.47
N GLU A 47 -6.17 0.38 20.59
CA GLU A 47 -5.77 0.91 21.90
C GLU A 47 -4.62 0.07 22.46
N GLN A 48 -3.58 0.73 22.98
CA GLN A 48 -2.47 0.06 23.66
C GLN A 48 -3.00 -0.72 24.88
N GLY A 49 -2.57 -1.97 25.02
CA GLY A 49 -3.00 -2.87 26.11
C GLY A 49 -4.35 -3.56 25.86
N SER A 50 -5.06 -3.24 24.77
CA SER A 50 -6.25 -4.00 24.37
C SER A 50 -5.84 -5.27 23.62
N ASN A 51 -6.42 -6.41 23.95
CA ASN A 51 -6.29 -7.65 23.17
C ASN A 51 -7.02 -7.58 21.80
N LYS A 52 -7.50 -6.40 21.40
CA LYS A 52 -8.29 -6.22 20.19
C LYS A 52 -7.37 -6.16 18.98
N THR A 53 -7.54 -7.12 18.08
CA THR A 53 -6.90 -7.13 16.77
C THR A 53 -7.65 -6.21 15.82
N MET A 54 -6.93 -5.47 14.98
CA MET A 54 -7.51 -4.77 13.85
C MET A 54 -7.09 -5.43 12.54
N ARG A 55 -8.05 -5.82 11.72
CA ARG A 55 -7.83 -6.47 10.43
C ARG A 55 -7.80 -5.45 9.29
N ILE A 56 -6.66 -5.37 8.63
CA ILE A 56 -6.42 -4.50 7.48
C ILE A 56 -6.52 -5.33 6.20
N LEU A 57 -7.37 -4.90 5.26
CA LEU A 57 -7.36 -5.32 3.86
C LEU A 57 -6.68 -4.25 3.02
N SER A 58 -5.49 -4.52 2.52
CA SER A 58 -4.75 -3.64 1.63
C SER A 58 -4.82 -4.14 0.19
N ILE A 59 -5.32 -3.30 -0.71
CA ILE A 59 -5.53 -3.62 -2.13
C ILE A 59 -4.58 -2.77 -2.99
N ASP A 60 -3.79 -3.44 -3.81
CA ASP A 60 -3.10 -2.86 -4.95
C ASP A 60 -3.95 -3.04 -6.21
N MET A 61 -4.30 -1.93 -6.85
CA MET A 61 -5.31 -1.90 -7.90
C MET A 61 -4.77 -2.42 -9.23
N GLY A 62 -5.53 -3.32 -9.82
CA GLY A 62 -5.29 -3.86 -11.15
C GLY A 62 -6.48 -4.72 -11.57
N ILE A 63 -6.61 -5.03 -12.85
CA ILE A 63 -7.67 -5.93 -13.33
C ILE A 63 -7.11 -7.33 -13.62
N LYS A 64 -5.94 -7.44 -14.26
CA LYS A 64 -5.25 -8.73 -14.51
C LYS A 64 -4.20 -9.09 -13.46
N ASN A 65 -4.02 -8.21 -12.49
CA ASN A 65 -2.94 -8.25 -11.52
C ASN A 65 -3.33 -7.61 -10.18
N LEU A 66 -4.63 -7.61 -9.84
CA LEU A 66 -5.05 -7.16 -8.52
C LEU A 66 -4.30 -7.97 -7.48
N ALA A 67 -3.71 -7.29 -6.50
CA ALA A 67 -3.08 -7.95 -5.37
C ALA A 67 -3.67 -7.43 -4.08
N PHE A 68 -3.78 -8.29 -3.08
CA PHE A 68 -4.23 -7.88 -1.77
C PHE A 68 -3.47 -8.59 -0.65
N CYS A 69 -3.38 -7.90 0.48
CA CYS A 69 -2.79 -8.37 1.72
C CYS A 69 -3.82 -8.18 2.84
N ILE A 70 -4.15 -9.26 3.54
CA ILE A 70 -4.93 -9.25 4.78
C ILE A 70 -3.95 -9.37 5.94
N ALA A 71 -3.98 -8.41 6.86
CA ALA A 71 -3.10 -8.41 8.02
C ALA A 71 -3.86 -8.06 9.30
N ASP A 72 -3.66 -8.88 10.32
CA ASP A 72 -4.14 -8.65 11.67
C ASP A 72 -3.06 -7.92 12.47
N VAL A 73 -3.39 -6.72 12.95
CA VAL A 73 -2.47 -5.86 13.69
C VAL A 73 -2.86 -5.88 15.17
N LYS A 74 -1.86 -6.13 16.01
CA LYS A 74 -1.95 -6.04 17.48
C LYS A 74 -0.98 -4.99 17.97
N CYS A 75 -1.42 -4.20 18.95
CA CYS A 75 -0.53 -3.33 19.70
C CYS A 75 -0.49 -3.80 21.16
N HIS A 76 0.69 -4.16 21.65
CA HIS A 76 0.93 -4.55 23.03
C HIS A 76 1.83 -3.53 23.74
N GLU A 77 1.86 -3.60 25.06
CA GLU A 77 2.83 -2.79 25.82
C GLU A 77 4.26 -3.26 25.53
N PRO A 78 5.19 -2.35 25.22
CA PRO A 78 6.61 -2.66 25.03
C PRO A 78 7.17 -3.50 26.20
N VAL A 79 7.50 -4.77 25.95
CA VAL A 79 8.10 -5.63 27.00
C VAL A 79 9.58 -5.33 27.20
N SER A 80 10.23 -4.70 26.21
CA SER A 80 11.64 -4.32 26.25
C SER A 80 11.91 -3.02 25.50
N LYS A 81 13.09 -2.40 25.71
CA LYS A 81 13.53 -1.20 24.98
C LYS A 81 13.67 -1.41 23.47
N GLN A 82 13.69 -2.65 23.00
CA GLN A 82 13.80 -3.03 21.59
C GLN A 82 12.46 -3.48 21.01
N ASP A 83 11.44 -3.68 21.83
CA ASP A 83 10.10 -4.08 21.42
C ASP A 83 9.21 -2.83 21.34
N ASN A 84 8.83 -2.43 20.13
CA ASN A 84 7.97 -1.28 19.95
C ASN A 84 6.47 -1.60 20.13
N GLY A 85 6.13 -2.83 20.56
CA GLY A 85 4.76 -3.17 20.92
C GLY A 85 3.83 -3.39 19.72
N ILE A 86 4.35 -3.73 18.54
CA ILE A 86 3.53 -3.92 17.32
C ILE A 86 3.85 -5.25 16.64
N GLU A 87 2.81 -6.07 16.52
CA GLU A 87 2.84 -7.31 15.75
C GLU A 87 1.82 -7.25 14.60
N MET A 88 2.26 -7.67 13.41
CA MET A 88 1.43 -7.77 12.22
C MET A 88 1.45 -9.21 11.68
N SER A 89 0.32 -9.90 11.79
CA SER A 89 0.14 -11.27 11.29
C SER A 89 -0.57 -11.25 9.94
N VAL A 90 0.09 -11.75 8.90
CA VAL A 90 -0.46 -11.78 7.53
C VAL A 90 -1.32 -13.03 7.35
N ALA A 91 -2.63 -12.83 7.30
CA ALA A 91 -3.61 -13.92 7.19
C ALA A 91 -3.79 -14.41 5.74
N ALA A 92 -3.67 -13.52 4.75
CA ALA A 92 -3.74 -13.88 3.34
C ALA A 92 -2.96 -12.88 2.49
N TRP A 93 -2.25 -13.38 1.48
CA TRP A 93 -1.48 -12.53 0.57
C TRP A 93 -1.52 -13.12 -0.84
N ARG A 94 -2.34 -12.51 -1.71
CA ARG A 94 -2.74 -13.11 -2.99
C ARG A 94 -2.69 -12.11 -4.13
N ARG A 95 -2.49 -12.63 -5.33
CA ARG A 95 -2.59 -11.92 -6.61
C ARG A 95 -3.59 -12.66 -7.50
N LEU A 96 -4.50 -11.93 -8.12
CA LEU A 96 -5.57 -12.49 -8.93
C LEU A 96 -5.81 -11.69 -10.21
N ASP A 97 -6.29 -12.42 -11.22
CA ASP A 97 -7.00 -11.83 -12.33
C ASP A 97 -8.48 -11.74 -11.93
N VAL A 98 -9.01 -10.52 -11.89
CA VAL A 98 -10.32 -10.23 -11.31
C VAL A 98 -11.43 -10.94 -12.07
N ALA A 99 -11.37 -10.96 -13.40
CA ALA A 99 -12.37 -11.62 -14.22
C ALA A 99 -12.31 -13.13 -14.01
N GLN A 100 -11.10 -13.70 -14.00
CA GLN A 100 -10.93 -15.14 -13.79
C GLN A 100 -11.40 -15.59 -12.40
N GLU A 101 -11.12 -14.81 -11.35
CA GLU A 101 -11.52 -15.11 -9.98
C GLU A 101 -13.05 -15.15 -9.85
N VAL A 102 -13.74 -14.14 -10.41
CA VAL A 102 -15.21 -14.08 -10.35
C VAL A 102 -15.85 -15.23 -11.14
N SER A 103 -15.34 -15.54 -12.34
CA SER A 103 -15.87 -16.65 -13.14
C SER A 103 -15.74 -18.00 -12.41
N ARG A 104 -14.60 -18.25 -11.75
CA ARG A 104 -14.38 -19.48 -10.97
C ARG A 104 -15.40 -19.66 -9.85
N LEU A 105 -15.81 -18.57 -9.21
CA LEU A 105 -16.76 -18.59 -8.11
C LEU A 105 -18.22 -18.76 -8.56
N GLN A 106 -18.51 -18.51 -9.85
CA GLN A 106 -19.86 -18.64 -10.41
C GLN A 106 -20.17 -20.02 -11.02
N THR A 107 -19.15 -20.80 -11.42
CA THR A 107 -19.35 -22.15 -11.96
C THR A 107 -19.23 -23.25 -10.90
N PRO A 108 -20.27 -24.09 -10.66
CA PRO A 108 -20.14 -25.28 -9.82
C PRO A 108 -19.23 -26.34 -10.49
N PRO A 109 -18.57 -27.23 -9.71
CA PRO A 109 -17.52 -28.15 -10.18
C PRO A 109 -18.02 -29.31 -11.09
N THR A 110 -19.20 -29.21 -11.68
CA THR A 110 -19.88 -30.33 -12.36
C THR A 110 -19.83 -30.30 -13.89
N ARG A 111 -19.08 -29.39 -14.51
CA ARG A 111 -18.89 -29.39 -15.97
C ARG A 111 -17.45 -29.71 -16.30
N THR A 112 -17.25 -30.93 -16.82
CA THR A 112 -16.02 -31.41 -17.43
C THR A 112 -15.46 -30.37 -18.39
N ALA A 113 -14.17 -30.11 -18.24
CA ALA A 113 -13.39 -29.25 -19.12
C ALA A 113 -13.28 -29.90 -20.52
N SER A 114 -14.24 -29.64 -21.37
CA SER A 114 -14.15 -29.92 -22.81
C SER A 114 -14.87 -28.79 -23.55
N ASP A 115 -14.11 -28.09 -24.37
CA ASP A 115 -14.52 -27.10 -25.37
C ASP A 115 -15.01 -25.74 -24.86
N ALA A 116 -14.06 -24.91 -24.38
CA ALA A 116 -14.19 -23.47 -24.50
C ALA A 116 -13.73 -23.07 -25.90
N VAL A 117 -14.66 -23.09 -26.84
CA VAL A 117 -14.50 -22.40 -28.13
C VAL A 117 -14.40 -20.91 -27.79
N GLU A 118 -13.35 -20.22 -28.23
CA GLU A 118 -13.26 -18.76 -28.14
C GLU A 118 -14.32 -18.18 -29.09
N ASP A 119 -15.55 -18.01 -28.61
CA ASP A 119 -16.59 -17.27 -29.34
C ASP A 119 -16.09 -15.84 -29.56
N GLU A 120 -15.97 -15.44 -30.83
CA GLU A 120 -15.66 -14.05 -31.24
C GLU A 120 -16.70 -13.04 -30.74
N ASP A 121 -17.88 -13.52 -30.31
CA ASP A 121 -18.98 -12.75 -29.69
C ASP A 121 -18.91 -12.67 -28.16
N SER A 122 -17.80 -13.08 -27.53
CA SER A 122 -17.65 -12.89 -26.07
C SER A 122 -17.71 -11.39 -25.72
N GLU A 123 -18.76 -10.98 -24.99
CA GLU A 123 -18.96 -9.59 -24.55
C GLU A 123 -17.68 -9.03 -23.91
N ASP A 124 -17.29 -7.80 -24.29
CA ASP A 124 -16.11 -7.13 -23.71
C ASP A 124 -16.20 -7.14 -22.17
N PRO A 125 -15.29 -7.86 -21.47
CA PRO A 125 -15.35 -8.01 -20.02
C PRO A 125 -15.08 -6.70 -19.28
N TYR A 126 -14.69 -5.65 -20.00
CA TYR A 126 -14.40 -4.33 -19.46
C TYR A 126 -15.53 -3.32 -19.65
N THR A 127 -16.70 -3.74 -20.13
CA THR A 127 -17.89 -2.87 -20.16
C THR A 127 -18.31 -2.49 -18.74
N PRO A 128 -18.93 -1.30 -18.53
CA PRO A 128 -19.39 -0.90 -17.21
C PRO A 128 -20.32 -1.91 -16.54
N ALA A 129 -21.20 -2.56 -17.32
CA ALA A 129 -22.13 -3.57 -16.81
C ALA A 129 -21.41 -4.87 -16.38
N ALA A 130 -20.42 -5.32 -17.14
CA ALA A 130 -19.60 -6.49 -16.74
C ALA A 130 -18.74 -6.16 -15.52
N LEU A 131 -18.03 -5.03 -15.53
CA LEU A 131 -17.17 -4.61 -14.43
C LEU A 131 -17.96 -4.38 -13.13
N SER A 132 -19.19 -3.87 -13.17
CA SER A 132 -19.99 -3.66 -11.95
C SER A 132 -20.36 -4.99 -11.29
N ARG A 133 -20.76 -5.99 -12.08
CA ARG A 133 -21.03 -7.35 -11.58
C ARG A 133 -19.77 -7.99 -11.04
N THR A 134 -18.66 -7.84 -11.76
CA THR A 134 -17.37 -8.36 -11.35
C THR A 134 -16.88 -7.72 -10.05
N ALA A 135 -16.96 -6.39 -9.92
CA ALA A 135 -16.58 -5.66 -8.70
C ALA A 135 -17.40 -6.10 -7.49
N PHE A 136 -18.71 -6.24 -7.66
CA PHE A 136 -19.62 -6.70 -6.60
C PHE A 136 -19.28 -8.11 -6.13
N ASN A 137 -19.11 -9.06 -7.06
CA ASN A 137 -18.77 -10.43 -6.73
C ASN A 137 -17.36 -10.55 -6.11
N LEU A 138 -16.38 -9.80 -6.59
CA LEU A 138 -15.05 -9.73 -5.99
C LEU A 138 -15.14 -9.29 -4.53
N LEU A 139 -15.89 -8.23 -4.24
CA LEU A 139 -16.06 -7.75 -2.87
C LEU A 139 -16.78 -8.79 -2.01
N GLN A 140 -17.95 -9.26 -2.46
CA GLN A 140 -18.81 -10.12 -1.66
C GLN A 140 -18.20 -11.50 -1.39
N ASN A 141 -17.54 -12.09 -2.39
CA ASN A 141 -17.13 -13.49 -2.34
C ASN A 141 -15.62 -13.68 -2.10
N THR A 142 -14.80 -12.65 -2.32
CA THR A 142 -13.34 -12.76 -2.19
C THR A 142 -12.77 -11.87 -1.09
N LEU A 143 -13.16 -10.58 -1.05
CA LEU A 143 -12.47 -9.61 -0.19
C LEU A 143 -13.15 -9.40 1.17
N LEU A 144 -14.47 -9.19 1.20
CA LEU A 144 -15.23 -8.97 2.43
C LEU A 144 -15.40 -10.21 3.32
N PRO A 145 -15.33 -11.47 2.84
CA PRO A 145 -15.33 -12.65 3.72
C PRO A 145 -14.19 -12.68 4.74
N TYR A 146 -13.10 -11.94 4.50
CA TYR A 146 -12.04 -11.76 5.50
C TYR A 146 -12.47 -10.89 6.69
N ASN A 147 -13.63 -10.22 6.65
CA ASN A 147 -14.14 -9.31 7.68
C ASN A 147 -13.12 -8.22 8.07
N PRO A 148 -12.68 -7.36 7.13
CA PRO A 148 -11.75 -6.28 7.45
C PRO A 148 -12.41 -5.21 8.33
N ASP A 149 -11.64 -4.64 9.26
CA ASP A 149 -12.00 -3.41 9.99
C ASP A 149 -11.58 -2.15 9.21
N LEU A 150 -10.56 -2.30 8.36
CA LEU A 150 -9.95 -1.23 7.58
C LEU A 150 -9.65 -1.71 6.17
N ILE A 151 -10.09 -0.96 5.16
CA ILE A 151 -9.83 -1.21 3.75
C ILE A 151 -8.96 -0.08 3.19
N LEU A 152 -7.80 -0.43 2.66
CA LEU A 152 -6.88 0.46 1.96
C LEU A 152 -6.92 0.15 0.47
N ILE A 153 -7.18 1.17 -0.35
CA ILE A 153 -7.23 1.05 -1.81
C ILE A 153 -6.13 1.93 -2.39
N GLU A 154 -5.15 1.33 -3.09
CA GLU A 154 -4.18 2.08 -3.90
C GLU A 154 -4.94 2.93 -4.93
N ARG A 155 -4.69 4.24 -4.92
CA ARG A 155 -5.26 5.15 -5.90
C ARG A 155 -4.58 4.98 -7.25
N GLN A 156 -5.35 4.67 -8.29
CA GLN A 156 -4.83 4.63 -9.64
C GLN A 156 -4.39 6.04 -10.08
N ARG A 157 -3.21 6.09 -10.72
CA ARG A 157 -2.57 7.34 -11.16
C ARG A 157 -2.77 7.55 -12.65
N TRP A 158 -2.96 8.80 -13.05
CA TRP A 158 -2.85 9.19 -14.44
C TRP A 158 -1.43 8.93 -14.95
N ARG A 159 -1.33 8.48 -16.19
CA ARG A 159 -0.08 8.19 -16.86
C ARG A 159 -0.08 8.96 -18.18
N SER A 160 0.63 10.08 -18.21
CA SER A 160 1.02 10.77 -19.44
C SER A 160 2.28 10.08 -20.01
N GLY A 161 2.43 10.04 -21.34
CA GLY A 161 3.59 9.43 -21.99
C GLY A 161 3.44 7.96 -22.41
N GLY A 162 2.22 7.42 -22.49
CA GLY A 162 1.93 6.09 -23.05
C GLY A 162 1.04 6.17 -24.27
N GLY A 163 1.20 5.25 -25.23
CA GLY A 163 0.24 5.10 -26.33
C GLY A 163 -1.18 4.81 -25.83
N SER A 164 -2.18 4.86 -26.72
CA SER A 164 -3.62 4.69 -26.39
C SER A 164 -3.93 3.49 -25.48
N ALA A 165 -3.18 2.40 -25.58
CA ALA A 165 -3.29 1.23 -24.71
C ALA A 165 -3.10 1.55 -23.21
N VAL A 166 -2.18 2.45 -22.85
CA VAL A 166 -1.94 2.86 -21.45
C VAL A 166 -3.13 3.66 -20.91
N GLN A 167 -3.69 4.55 -21.74
CA GLN A 167 -4.88 5.33 -21.40
C GLN A 167 -6.09 4.41 -21.21
N GLN A 168 -6.34 3.50 -22.15
CA GLN A 168 -7.41 2.50 -22.05
C GLN A 168 -7.31 1.69 -20.76
N TRP A 169 -6.10 1.23 -20.41
CA TRP A 169 -5.92 0.46 -19.18
C TRP A 169 -6.16 1.32 -17.93
N THR A 170 -5.67 2.55 -17.93
CA THR A 170 -5.89 3.51 -16.83
C THR A 170 -7.38 3.74 -16.60
N VAL A 171 -8.16 3.97 -17.67
CA VAL A 171 -9.61 4.18 -17.57
C VAL A 171 -10.33 2.95 -17.03
N ARG A 172 -10.00 1.75 -17.50
CA ARG A 172 -10.62 0.50 -17.02
C ARG A 172 -10.32 0.26 -15.53
N VAL A 173 -9.08 0.46 -15.07
CA VAL A 173 -8.72 0.31 -13.65
C VAL A 173 -9.41 1.39 -12.81
N ASN A 174 -9.41 2.65 -13.24
CA ASN A 174 -10.16 3.73 -12.58
C ASN A 174 -11.66 3.41 -12.45
N THR A 175 -12.24 2.80 -13.49
CA THR A 175 -13.65 2.39 -13.51
C THR A 175 -13.91 1.33 -12.44
N LEU A 176 -13.04 0.30 -12.37
CA LEU A 176 -13.12 -0.71 -11.31
C LEU A 176 -12.94 -0.07 -9.92
N GLU A 177 -11.94 0.80 -9.74
CA GLU A 177 -11.70 1.51 -8.48
C GLU A 177 -12.96 2.27 -8.03
N GLY A 178 -13.56 3.06 -8.93
CA GLY A 178 -14.79 3.81 -8.66
C GLY A 178 -15.96 2.90 -8.28
N MET A 179 -16.11 1.74 -8.93
CA MET A 179 -17.13 0.75 -8.58
C MET A 179 -16.90 0.16 -7.18
N LEU A 180 -15.65 -0.17 -6.82
CA LEU A 180 -15.33 -0.65 -5.48
C LEU A 180 -15.69 0.39 -4.42
N TRP A 181 -15.32 1.66 -4.62
CA TRP A 181 -15.69 2.76 -3.73
C TRP A 181 -17.21 2.91 -3.57
N ALA A 182 -17.95 2.89 -4.68
CA ALA A 182 -19.39 3.04 -4.67
C ALA A 182 -20.08 1.89 -3.93
N ILE A 183 -19.69 0.65 -4.23
CA ILE A 183 -20.26 -0.55 -3.61
C ILE A 183 -19.95 -0.59 -2.11
N LEU A 184 -18.69 -0.39 -1.71
CA LEU A 184 -18.31 -0.36 -0.29
C LEU A 184 -19.04 0.75 0.48
N THR A 185 -19.19 1.93 -0.13
CA THR A 185 -19.94 3.04 0.47
C THR A 185 -21.42 2.70 0.64
N ALA A 186 -22.02 2.08 -0.38
CA ALA A 186 -23.42 1.65 -0.33
C ALA A 186 -23.65 0.56 0.74
N LEU A 187 -22.80 -0.47 0.79
CA LEU A 187 -22.87 -1.55 1.78
C LEU A 187 -22.73 -1.04 3.21
N ARG A 188 -21.89 -0.03 3.45
CA ARG A 188 -21.74 0.59 4.77
C ARG A 188 -22.93 1.49 5.15
N ALA A 189 -23.54 2.15 4.17
CA ALA A 189 -24.68 3.04 4.40
C ALA A 189 -26.01 2.30 4.55
N GLU A 190 -26.09 1.03 4.10
CA GLU A 190 -27.30 0.25 4.17
C GLU A 190 -27.65 -0.04 5.65
N PRO A 191 -28.79 0.46 6.16
CA PRO A 191 -29.19 0.15 7.52
C PRO A 191 -29.52 -1.34 7.60
N ILE A 192 -29.05 -2.01 8.67
CA ILE A 192 -29.52 -3.36 8.99
C ILE A 192 -31.04 -3.26 9.11
N LYS A 193 -31.78 -3.73 8.10
CA LYS A 193 -33.22 -3.94 8.22
C LYS A 193 -33.37 -5.07 9.22
N SER A 194 -33.46 -4.72 10.49
CA SER A 194 -33.81 -5.62 11.58
C SER A 194 -35.24 -6.10 11.34
N GLY A 195 -35.35 -7.17 10.55
CA GLY A 195 -36.49 -8.05 10.60
C GLY A 195 -36.70 -8.43 12.06
N LYS A 196 -37.92 -8.22 12.54
CA LYS A 196 -38.36 -8.46 13.91
C LYS A 196 -37.79 -9.77 14.47
N SER A 197 -37.39 -9.73 15.75
CA SER A 197 -37.22 -10.88 16.65
C SER A 197 -35.93 -11.69 16.54
N THR A 198 -34.95 -11.34 17.36
CA THR A 198 -34.36 -12.14 18.46
C THR A 198 -32.93 -11.70 18.71
N ALA A 199 -32.56 -11.68 19.99
CA ALA A 199 -31.31 -11.17 20.53
C ALA A 199 -30.08 -12.01 20.11
N SER A 200 -29.65 -11.88 18.86
CA SER A 200 -28.31 -12.28 18.43
C SER A 200 -27.62 -11.03 17.87
N ARG A 201 -26.59 -10.56 18.59
CA ARG A 201 -25.63 -9.54 18.16
C ARG A 201 -24.84 -10.04 16.94
N VAL A 202 -25.48 -10.26 15.80
CA VAL A 202 -24.75 -10.41 14.54
C VAL A 202 -24.20 -9.03 14.25
N ALA A 203 -22.94 -8.84 14.62
CA ALA A 203 -22.18 -7.61 14.43
C ALA A 203 -22.42 -7.08 13.02
N ASN A 204 -22.60 -5.76 12.92
CA ASN A 204 -22.83 -5.05 11.67
C ASN A 204 -21.73 -5.45 10.67
N ARG A 205 -22.05 -6.27 9.66
CA ARG A 205 -21.07 -6.89 8.74
C ARG A 205 -20.27 -5.88 7.92
N HIS A 206 -20.60 -4.60 8.00
CA HIS A 206 -20.05 -3.52 7.18
C HIS A 206 -19.54 -2.33 7.99
N ASP A 207 -19.12 -2.53 9.24
CA ASP A 207 -18.50 -1.48 10.08
C ASP A 207 -16.99 -1.34 9.80
N TYR A 208 -16.63 -1.10 8.53
CA TYR A 208 -15.25 -0.89 8.11
C TYR A 208 -14.96 0.56 7.73
N GLN A 209 -13.72 0.98 7.96
CA GLN A 209 -13.19 2.23 7.44
C GLN A 209 -12.57 2.01 6.05
N ILE A 210 -12.61 3.02 5.19
CA ILE A 210 -12.08 2.93 3.81
C ILE A 210 -11.20 4.15 3.56
N PHE A 211 -9.99 3.91 3.06
CA PHE A 211 -9.04 4.98 2.69
C PHE A 211 -8.40 4.73 1.34
N GLY A 212 -8.28 5.80 0.56
CA GLY A 212 -7.45 5.83 -0.64
C GLY A 212 -6.00 6.14 -0.27
N VAL A 213 -5.08 5.33 -0.76
CA VAL A 213 -3.65 5.49 -0.50
C VAL A 213 -2.94 5.97 -1.77
N ASP A 214 -2.17 7.05 -1.64
CA ASP A 214 -1.32 7.53 -2.73
C ASP A 214 0.01 6.75 -2.71
N PRO A 215 0.34 5.99 -3.77
CA PRO A 215 1.52 5.14 -3.72
C PRO A 215 2.83 5.93 -3.84
N LYS A 216 2.80 7.22 -4.21
CA LYS A 216 3.97 8.10 -4.07
C LYS A 216 4.30 8.33 -2.60
N ARG A 217 3.29 8.38 -1.71
CA ARG A 217 3.52 8.56 -0.26
C ARG A 217 4.14 7.32 0.35
N VAL A 218 3.64 6.14 0.01
CA VAL A 218 4.21 4.85 0.43
C VAL A 218 5.67 4.74 -0.04
N GLY A 219 5.92 5.03 -1.32
CA GLY A 219 7.27 5.01 -1.89
C GLY A 219 8.24 5.99 -1.23
N ASN A 220 7.83 7.25 -1.06
CA ASN A 220 8.64 8.28 -0.42
C ASN A 220 8.96 7.93 1.04
N PHE A 221 8.00 7.38 1.78
CA PHE A 221 8.20 6.95 3.16
C PHE A 221 9.23 5.83 3.29
N TRP A 222 9.14 4.81 2.43
CA TRP A 222 10.02 3.64 2.55
C TRP A 222 11.38 3.80 1.89
N VAL A 223 11.45 4.34 0.67
CA VAL A 223 12.68 4.36 -0.15
C VAL A 223 13.03 5.74 -0.68
N GLY A 224 12.32 6.80 -0.25
CA GLY A 224 12.49 8.16 -0.77
C GLY A 224 13.92 8.67 -0.68
N ASP A 225 14.59 8.48 0.45
CA ASP A 225 15.92 9.04 0.68
C ASP A 225 17.02 8.21 -0.02
N GLU A 226 16.87 6.88 -0.08
CA GLU A 226 17.75 6.04 -0.89
C GLU A 226 17.69 6.36 -2.38
N VAL A 227 16.47 6.59 -2.91
CA VAL A 227 16.28 6.91 -4.33
C VAL A 227 16.83 8.30 -4.66
N LYS A 228 16.66 9.28 -3.76
CA LYS A 228 17.28 10.61 -3.89
C LYS A 228 18.81 10.54 -3.87
N ALA A 229 19.40 9.71 -3.01
CA ALA A 229 20.85 9.56 -2.93
C ALA A 229 21.46 8.88 -4.17
N LYS A 230 20.71 7.97 -4.81
CA LYS A 230 21.16 7.20 -5.99
C LYS A 230 20.83 7.86 -7.33
N THR A 231 20.09 8.99 -7.34
CA THR A 231 19.78 9.74 -8.56
C THR A 231 20.67 10.97 -8.68
N PRO A 232 21.30 11.23 -9.85
CA PRO A 232 22.17 12.38 -10.01
C PRO A 232 21.38 13.69 -9.87
N LYS A 233 21.89 14.62 -9.03
CA LYS A 233 21.34 15.99 -8.92
C LYS A 233 21.55 16.71 -10.24
N ARG A 234 20.48 16.98 -10.99
CA ARG A 234 20.52 17.95 -12.10
C ARG A 234 20.66 19.35 -11.49
N SER A 235 21.61 20.15 -11.97
CA SER A 235 21.96 21.44 -11.37
C SER A 235 20.78 22.42 -11.38
N THR A 236 20.64 23.09 -10.24
CA THR A 236 19.60 24.03 -9.84
C THR A 236 19.86 25.43 -10.42
N LYS A 237 19.02 25.88 -11.34
CA LYS A 237 18.70 27.30 -11.60
C LYS A 237 17.29 27.39 -12.18
N LEU A 238 16.27 27.18 -11.34
CA LEU A 238 14.85 27.57 -11.52
C LEU A 238 14.02 27.05 -10.31
N ASP A 239 14.56 27.18 -9.09
CA ASP A 239 13.92 26.67 -7.87
C ASP A 239 13.07 27.70 -7.11
N ASP A 240 12.86 28.89 -7.67
CA ASP A 240 11.84 29.82 -7.16
C ASP A 240 10.65 29.81 -8.12
N GLU A 241 9.48 29.51 -7.55
CA GLU A 241 8.16 29.40 -8.21
C GLU A 241 7.77 28.03 -8.80
N LEU A 242 8.02 26.94 -8.06
CA LEU A 242 7.24 25.70 -8.20
C LEU A 242 5.85 25.87 -7.58
N LEU A 243 4.96 26.56 -8.29
CA LEU A 243 3.52 26.42 -8.11
C LEU A 243 3.16 24.93 -8.31
N LEU A 244 2.84 24.26 -7.20
CA LEU A 244 2.26 22.93 -7.20
C LEU A 244 0.92 22.98 -7.93
N GLY A 245 0.92 22.73 -9.23
CA GLY A 245 -0.27 22.32 -9.97
C GLY A 245 -0.77 20.96 -9.47
N PRO A 246 -2.06 20.61 -9.69
CA PRO A 246 -2.70 19.45 -9.07
C PRO A 246 -2.05 18.09 -9.40
N ASP A 247 -1.27 17.99 -10.48
CA ASP A 247 -0.92 16.67 -11.06
C ASP A 247 0.58 16.37 -11.20
N GLY A 248 1.47 17.18 -10.60
CA GLY A 248 2.85 16.77 -10.29
C GLY A 248 3.61 15.97 -11.37
N GLU A 249 3.68 16.53 -12.59
CA GLU A 249 4.47 16.00 -13.70
C GLU A 249 5.85 16.69 -13.76
N LEU A 250 6.84 15.93 -14.23
CA LEU A 250 8.18 16.41 -14.57
C LEU A 250 8.37 16.06 -16.05
N GLU A 251 8.38 17.08 -16.92
CA GLU A 251 8.57 16.88 -18.36
C GLU A 251 10.00 16.40 -18.66
N GLU A 252 10.12 15.35 -19.48
CA GLU A 252 11.39 14.86 -20.00
C GLU A 252 11.63 15.52 -21.38
N ILE A 253 12.50 16.53 -21.42
CA ILE A 253 12.95 17.15 -22.69
C ILE A 253 13.71 16.09 -23.49
N VAL A 254 13.13 15.68 -24.63
CA VAL A 254 13.71 14.75 -25.59
C VAL A 254 14.97 15.36 -26.22
N GLY A 255 16.11 14.69 -26.06
CA GLY A 255 17.36 15.08 -26.72
C GLY A 255 18.20 13.88 -27.13
N GLY A 256 18.18 13.58 -28.44
CA GLY A 256 19.31 13.18 -29.31
C GLY A 256 20.16 11.93 -29.01
N PRO A 257 20.59 11.17 -30.05
CA PRO A 257 21.12 9.82 -29.89
C PRO A 257 22.63 9.84 -29.63
N THR A 258 23.06 9.44 -28.44
CA THR A 258 24.38 8.85 -28.26
C THR A 258 24.26 7.61 -27.37
N LYS A 259 24.98 6.55 -27.74
CA LYS A 259 24.98 5.25 -27.06
C LYS A 259 25.60 5.39 -25.66
N ALA A 260 24.82 5.86 -24.69
CA ALA A 260 25.16 5.83 -23.27
C ALA A 260 24.47 4.63 -22.62
N ALA A 261 25.16 3.95 -21.70
CA ALA A 261 24.60 2.85 -20.92
C ALA A 261 23.23 3.26 -20.36
N LYS A 262 22.18 2.46 -20.60
CA LYS A 262 20.80 2.76 -20.17
C LYS A 262 20.76 2.96 -18.65
N THR A 263 20.85 4.21 -18.21
CA THR A 263 20.56 4.62 -16.84
C THR A 263 19.10 4.27 -16.56
N LEU A 264 18.86 3.51 -15.48
CA LEU A 264 17.50 3.13 -15.11
C LEU A 264 16.70 4.37 -14.77
N SER A 265 15.47 4.44 -15.27
CA SER A 265 14.54 5.52 -14.89
C SER A 265 14.28 5.49 -13.38
N ARG A 266 13.98 6.65 -12.79
CA ARG A 266 13.68 6.80 -11.35
C ARG A 266 12.64 5.79 -10.86
N GLY A 267 11.57 5.57 -11.63
CA GLY A 267 10.52 4.60 -11.29
C GLY A 267 11.01 3.14 -11.27
N GLN A 268 11.93 2.76 -12.17
CA GLN A 268 12.53 1.43 -12.16
C GLN A 268 13.47 1.23 -10.96
N VAL A 269 14.18 2.27 -10.55
CA VAL A 269 15.03 2.25 -9.35
C VAL A 269 14.17 2.08 -8.10
N GLU A 270 13.10 2.86 -7.98
CA GLU A 270 12.17 2.80 -6.86
C GLU A 270 11.52 1.42 -6.74
N LYS A 271 11.03 0.87 -7.86
CA LYS A 271 10.44 -0.48 -7.91
C LYS A 271 11.41 -1.56 -7.41
N LYS A 272 12.68 -1.50 -7.83
CA LYS A 272 13.71 -2.45 -7.36
C LYS A 272 14.04 -2.27 -5.88
N ALA A 273 14.08 -1.03 -5.41
CA ALA A 273 14.35 -0.72 -4.00
C ALA A 273 13.25 -1.27 -3.08
N ARG A 274 11.97 -1.12 -3.47
CA ARG A 274 10.82 -1.67 -2.73
C ARG A 274 10.91 -3.18 -2.56
N ILE A 275 11.14 -3.91 -3.65
CA ILE A 275 11.27 -5.38 -3.61
C ILE A 275 12.46 -5.79 -2.73
N LYS A 276 13.60 -5.09 -2.86
CA LYS A 276 14.79 -5.37 -2.05
C LYS A 276 14.50 -5.14 -0.56
N LEU A 277 13.79 -4.06 -0.22
CA LEU A 277 13.41 -3.72 1.15
C LEU A 277 12.51 -4.80 1.76
N VAL A 278 11.44 -5.19 1.08
CA VAL A 278 10.55 -6.24 1.59
C VAL A 278 11.30 -7.56 1.77
N ARG A 279 12.16 -7.94 0.81
CA ARG A 279 12.99 -9.15 0.99
C ARG A 279 13.89 -9.04 2.21
N SER A 280 14.54 -7.90 2.46
CA SER A 280 15.37 -7.76 3.67
C SER A 280 14.61 -7.94 4.98
N TRP A 281 13.30 -7.68 5.00
CA TRP A 281 12.46 -7.93 6.17
C TRP A 281 12.00 -9.38 6.32
N LEU A 282 11.97 -10.14 5.22
CA LEU A 282 11.31 -11.45 5.14
C LEU A 282 12.27 -12.64 4.91
N ASP A 283 13.55 -12.39 4.61
CA ASP A 283 14.55 -13.43 4.32
C ASP A 283 15.08 -14.11 5.60
N SER A 284 14.94 -13.47 6.76
CA SER A 284 15.37 -14.03 8.05
C SER A 284 14.29 -14.93 8.66
N HIS A 285 14.61 -16.20 8.89
CA HIS A 285 13.73 -17.14 9.59
C HIS A 285 13.69 -16.90 11.12
N GLU A 286 14.64 -16.16 11.68
CA GLU A 286 14.74 -15.95 13.14
C GLU A 286 13.99 -14.69 13.62
N SER A 287 13.91 -13.64 12.79
CA SER A 287 13.16 -12.42 13.12
C SER A 287 12.78 -11.65 11.85
N MET A 288 11.51 -11.75 11.45
CA MET A 288 10.96 -10.97 10.35
C MET A 288 10.44 -9.65 10.89
N SER A 289 11.09 -8.54 10.56
CA SER A 289 10.69 -7.22 11.03
C SER A 289 11.16 -6.07 10.13
N THR A 290 10.64 -4.87 10.37
CA THR A 290 11.12 -3.63 9.72
C THR A 290 12.44 -3.09 10.28
N ALA A 291 13.18 -3.89 11.06
CA ALA A 291 14.37 -3.44 11.78
C ALA A 291 15.37 -2.68 10.89
N PRO A 292 15.84 -1.50 11.33
CA PRO A 292 16.78 -0.71 10.54
C PRO A 292 18.16 -1.37 10.47
N THR A 293 18.76 -1.37 9.27
CA THR A 293 20.18 -1.63 9.09
C THR A 293 20.94 -0.36 9.48
N ALA A 294 21.48 -0.32 10.71
CA ALA A 294 22.20 0.80 11.35
C ALA A 294 21.33 2.03 11.73
N GLN A 295 21.27 2.33 13.02
CA GLN A 295 20.66 3.56 13.56
C GLN A 295 21.73 4.51 14.08
N ASP A 296 21.51 5.80 13.82
CA ASP A 296 22.10 6.91 14.56
C ASP A 296 21.19 7.19 15.78
N PRO A 297 21.68 7.09 17.04
CA PRO A 297 20.84 7.14 18.24
C PRO A 297 20.08 8.47 18.47
N ASP A 298 20.47 9.56 17.80
CA ASP A 298 20.03 10.91 18.15
C ASP A 298 18.80 11.44 17.36
N ASP A 299 18.25 10.70 16.38
CA ASP A 299 17.06 11.13 15.60
C ASP A 299 15.85 10.19 15.74
N VAL A 300 15.39 10.04 16.99
CA VAL A 300 14.27 9.15 17.34
C VAL A 300 12.96 9.54 16.65
N LEU A 301 12.76 10.83 16.33
CA LEU A 301 11.53 11.37 15.74
C LEU A 301 11.32 11.00 14.26
N LEU A 302 12.41 10.75 13.53
CA LEU A 302 12.36 10.37 12.11
C LEU A 302 12.67 8.90 11.88
N SER A 303 12.87 8.13 12.94
CA SER A 303 13.12 6.70 12.88
C SER A 303 11.87 5.92 12.44
N LYS A 304 12.06 4.90 11.60
CA LYS A 304 10.97 4.00 11.20
C LYS A 304 10.65 3.04 12.34
N PRO A 305 9.38 2.79 12.66
CA PRO A 305 9.01 1.92 13.76
C PRO A 305 9.34 0.47 13.43
N LEU A 306 9.77 -0.28 14.44
CA LEU A 306 9.91 -1.73 14.37
C LEU A 306 8.52 -2.40 14.39
N ILE A 307 8.24 -3.21 13.39
CA ILE A 307 7.02 -4.01 13.24
C ILE A 307 7.46 -5.45 13.03
N SER A 308 6.99 -6.36 13.88
CA SER A 308 7.26 -7.79 13.77
C SER A 308 6.22 -8.47 12.89
N PHE A 309 6.64 -9.46 12.10
CA PHE A 309 5.77 -10.16 11.15
C PHE A 309 5.59 -11.64 11.47
N SER A 310 4.37 -12.13 11.31
CA SER A 310 4.03 -13.57 11.24
C SER A 310 3.14 -13.84 10.03
N PHE A 311 3.10 -15.10 9.56
CA PHE A 311 2.38 -15.48 8.33
C PHE A 311 1.55 -16.73 8.57
N SER A 312 0.31 -16.74 8.06
CA SER A 312 -0.47 -17.97 7.90
C SER A 312 0.16 -18.88 6.85
N GLU A 313 -0.20 -20.15 6.83
CA GLU A 313 0.31 -21.12 5.83
C GLU A 313 0.11 -20.62 4.38
N ASP A 314 -1.08 -20.10 4.07
CA ASP A 314 -1.40 -19.55 2.75
C ASP A 314 -0.56 -18.32 2.38
N ALA A 315 -0.33 -17.42 3.35
CA ALA A 315 0.48 -16.23 3.13
C ALA A 315 1.97 -16.56 3.07
N ASP A 316 2.41 -17.59 3.78
CA ASP A 316 3.79 -18.06 3.84
C ASP A 316 4.28 -18.54 2.47
N LEU A 317 3.41 -19.20 1.69
CA LEU A 317 3.73 -19.58 0.31
C LEU A 317 4.09 -18.37 -0.56
N THR A 318 3.32 -17.27 -0.45
CA THR A 318 3.61 -16.02 -1.17
C THR A 318 4.91 -15.40 -0.68
N ARG A 319 5.16 -15.40 0.64
CA ARG A 319 6.44 -14.95 1.22
C ARG A 319 7.61 -15.75 0.66
N GLN A 320 7.53 -17.08 0.69
CA GLN A 320 8.56 -17.97 0.16
C GLN A 320 8.84 -17.72 -1.32
N LEU A 321 7.80 -17.54 -2.14
CA LEU A 321 7.97 -17.18 -3.55
C LEU A 321 8.67 -15.83 -3.72
N LEU A 322 8.33 -14.84 -2.89
CA LEU A 322 8.95 -13.52 -2.91
C LEU A 322 10.45 -13.56 -2.55
N CYS A 323 10.82 -14.39 -1.58
CA CYS A 323 12.21 -14.59 -1.15
C CYS A 323 13.00 -15.52 -2.08
N ALA A 324 12.45 -16.65 -2.53
CA ALA A 324 13.15 -17.65 -3.38
C ALA A 324 13.70 -17.08 -4.70
N THR A 325 13.10 -15.99 -5.20
CA THR A 325 13.60 -15.26 -6.37
C THR A 325 14.93 -14.52 -6.14
N SER A 326 15.43 -14.42 -4.91
CA SER A 326 16.79 -13.97 -4.59
C SER A 326 17.83 -15.05 -5.00
N TYR A 327 17.55 -16.32 -4.73
CA TYR A 327 18.43 -17.47 -4.97
C TYR A 327 18.42 -18.00 -6.41
N ALA A 328 17.34 -17.80 -7.16
CA ALA A 328 17.22 -18.26 -8.55
C ALA A 328 18.16 -17.55 -9.55
N LYS A 329 18.96 -16.57 -9.11
CA LYS A 329 19.91 -15.85 -9.95
C LYS A 329 21.26 -16.58 -10.13
N GLU A 330 21.50 -17.65 -9.37
CA GLU A 330 22.77 -18.39 -9.38
C GLU A 330 22.76 -19.65 -10.26
N ARG A 331 21.60 -20.07 -10.81
CA ARG A 331 21.52 -21.15 -11.81
C ARG A 331 20.63 -20.77 -12.99
N LYS A 332 21.22 -20.18 -14.03
CA LYS A 332 20.58 -20.06 -15.35
C LYS A 332 20.57 -21.42 -16.06
N ARG A 333 19.40 -22.06 -16.21
CA ARG A 333 18.88 -22.71 -17.44
C ARG A 333 17.65 -23.58 -17.11
N SER A 334 16.63 -23.51 -17.98
CA SER A 334 15.31 -24.17 -17.89
C SER A 334 14.35 -23.47 -16.90
N THR A 335 13.12 -23.08 -17.19
CA THR A 335 12.17 -23.34 -18.28
C THR A 335 11.32 -22.07 -18.51
N ALA A 336 10.93 -21.79 -19.75
CA ALA A 336 10.23 -20.55 -20.14
C ALA A 336 8.83 -20.35 -19.53
N ILE A 337 8.29 -21.36 -18.82
CA ILE A 337 6.94 -21.35 -18.24
C ILE A 337 6.94 -20.78 -16.81
N GLY A 338 8.04 -20.95 -16.04
CA GLY A 338 8.16 -20.37 -14.69
C GLY A 338 8.44 -18.87 -14.66
N VAL A 339 9.03 -18.34 -15.75
CA VAL A 339 9.48 -16.95 -15.87
C VAL A 339 8.32 -15.94 -15.86
N SER A 340 7.10 -16.34 -16.20
CA SER A 340 5.92 -15.45 -16.20
C SER A 340 5.34 -15.24 -14.79
N ARG A 341 5.32 -16.28 -13.93
CA ARG A 341 5.00 -16.19 -12.49
C ARG A 341 6.06 -15.38 -11.73
N LEU A 342 7.32 -15.47 -12.15
CA LEU A 342 8.49 -14.83 -11.51
C LEU A 342 8.76 -13.38 -11.94
N LYS A 343 8.01 -12.83 -12.91
CA LYS A 343 8.23 -11.45 -13.42
C LYS A 343 7.36 -10.38 -12.76
N LYS A 344 6.41 -10.76 -11.90
CA LYS A 344 5.37 -9.88 -11.36
C LYS A 344 5.29 -9.95 -9.84
N LEU A 345 6.45 -9.76 -9.20
CA LEU A 345 6.56 -9.71 -7.73
C LEU A 345 6.20 -8.34 -7.16
N ASP A 346 6.17 -7.32 -8.01
CA ASP A 346 5.80 -5.96 -7.60
C ASP A 346 4.38 -5.85 -7.10
N ASP A 347 3.43 -6.50 -7.79
CA ASP A 347 2.02 -6.52 -7.38
C ASP A 347 1.89 -7.01 -5.91
N PHE A 348 2.64 -8.06 -5.52
CA PHE A 348 2.65 -8.56 -4.14
C PHE A 348 3.33 -7.57 -3.18
N THR A 349 4.41 -6.94 -3.61
CA THR A 349 5.23 -6.05 -2.80
C THR A 349 4.46 -4.80 -2.40
N ASP A 350 3.71 -4.21 -3.33
CA ASP A 350 3.07 -2.91 -3.13
C ASP A 350 1.88 -3.01 -2.15
N CYS A 351 1.02 -4.03 -2.26
CA CYS A 351 -0.10 -4.20 -1.31
C CYS A 351 0.39 -4.50 0.13
N PHE A 352 1.49 -5.23 0.28
CA PHE A 352 2.11 -5.47 1.60
C PHE A 352 2.76 -4.20 2.14
N LEU A 353 3.60 -3.51 1.35
CA LEU A 353 4.23 -2.25 1.76
C LEU A 353 3.22 -1.18 2.15
N GLN A 354 2.08 -1.14 1.47
CA GLN A 354 0.97 -0.24 1.79
C GLN A 354 0.39 -0.54 3.17
N ALA A 355 0.15 -1.82 3.50
CA ALA A 355 -0.35 -2.22 4.82
C ALA A 355 0.65 -1.86 5.93
N VAL A 356 1.94 -2.22 5.74
CA VAL A 356 3.01 -1.91 6.70
C VAL A 356 3.19 -0.40 6.85
N ALA A 357 3.13 0.37 5.75
CA ALA A 357 3.22 1.83 5.79
C ALA A 357 2.12 2.43 6.66
N TRP A 358 0.90 1.92 6.53
CA TRP A 358 -0.23 2.43 7.30
C TRP A 358 -0.05 2.23 8.81
N VAL A 359 0.41 1.04 9.21
CA VAL A 359 0.75 0.74 10.61
C VAL A 359 1.88 1.64 11.10
N ALA A 360 2.94 1.79 10.30
CA ALA A 360 4.08 2.63 10.65
C ALA A 360 3.69 4.12 10.80
N TRP A 361 2.87 4.64 9.88
CA TRP A 361 2.39 6.01 9.92
C TRP A 361 1.57 6.31 11.16
N GLU A 362 0.71 5.39 11.56
CA GLU A 362 -0.09 5.55 12.76
C GLU A 362 0.78 5.51 14.03
N GLN A 363 1.77 4.64 14.10
CA GLN A 363 2.70 4.62 15.23
C GLN A 363 3.50 5.92 15.32
N ASN A 364 4.04 6.38 14.19
CA ASN A 364 4.75 7.65 14.10
C ASN A 364 3.86 8.83 14.51
N ARG A 365 2.60 8.83 14.07
CA ARG A 365 1.63 9.86 14.43
C ARG A 365 1.44 9.96 15.93
N ARG A 366 1.32 8.83 16.64
CA ARG A 366 1.20 8.80 18.11
C ARG A 366 2.45 9.36 18.79
N MET A 367 3.63 8.86 18.41
CA MET A 367 4.90 9.34 18.97
C MET A 367 5.12 10.84 18.73
N ILE A 368 4.77 11.33 17.54
CA ILE A 368 4.89 12.75 17.22
C ILE A 368 3.85 13.55 18.01
N ALA A 369 2.60 13.10 18.13
CA ALA A 369 1.54 13.80 18.85
C ALA A 369 1.85 13.94 20.36
N GLU A 370 2.38 12.89 20.99
CA GLU A 370 2.81 12.90 22.39
C GLU A 370 3.88 13.96 22.64
N LYS A 371 4.92 13.99 21.80
CA LYS A 371 6.00 14.97 21.91
C LYS A 371 5.56 16.38 21.54
N TRP A 372 4.72 16.51 20.51
CA TRP A 372 4.16 17.80 20.08
C TRP A 372 3.35 18.46 21.20
N SER A 373 2.54 17.68 21.91
CA SER A 373 1.74 18.16 23.05
C SER A 373 2.63 18.52 24.26
N ALA A 374 3.71 17.77 24.49
CA ALA A 374 4.67 18.07 25.56
C ALA A 374 5.46 19.36 25.31
N GLU A 375 5.72 19.71 24.06
CA GLU A 375 6.40 20.95 23.65
C GLU A 375 5.48 22.17 23.65
N GLU A 376 4.18 22.02 23.33
CA GLU A 376 3.19 23.13 23.42
C GLU A 376 2.78 23.45 24.88
N GLY A 377 3.00 22.51 25.81
CA GLY A 377 2.73 22.68 27.25
C GLY A 377 3.85 23.31 28.07
N GLN A 378 4.95 23.74 27.45
CA GLN A 378 6.07 24.50 28.03
C GLN A 378 6.17 25.88 27.38
#